data_AF-A0A8J7AR92-F1
#
_entry.id   AF-A0A8J7AR92-F1
#
_cell.length_a   1.000
_cell.length_b   1.000
_cell.length_c   1.000
_cell.angle_alpha   90.00
_cell.angle_beta   90.00
_cell.angle_gamma   90.00
#
_symmetry.space_group_name_H-M   'P 1'
#
loop_
_entity.id
_entity.type
_entity.pdbx_description
1 polymer ?
#
loop_
_entity_poly.entity_id
_entity_poly.type
_entity_poly.pdbx_seq_one_letter_code
_entity_poly.pdbx_strand_id
1 'polypeptide(L)' 'MDETSEIISTHNVTAQDLAEVIAELEQYRERLVKETTEAAKRAKVMRISLMAQLEPELTKIDFALQELRNQQANLMVSN' A
#
# COMPACT_ATOMS: atom_id res chain seq x y z
N MET A 1 -24.05 28.67 10.95
CA MET A 1 -23.17 28.62 9.76
C MET A 1 -22.10 27.61 10.07
N ASP A 2 -22.08 26.56 9.25
CA ASP A 2 -21.39 25.27 9.30
C ASP A 2 -20.26 25.01 10.30
N GLU A 3 -20.53 23.98 11.12
CA GLU A 3 -19.64 23.19 11.97
C GLU A 3 -18.51 22.50 11.16
N THR A 4 -17.58 23.26 10.61
CA THR A 4 -16.36 22.70 9.97
C THR A 4 -15.14 22.71 10.88
N SER A 5 -15.32 22.87 12.20
CA SER A 5 -14.22 23.04 13.16
C SER A 5 -13.76 21.78 13.91
N GLU A 6 -14.26 20.58 13.62
CA GLU A 6 -13.85 19.36 14.35
C GLU A 6 -13.31 18.21 13.48
N ILE A 7 -12.91 18.46 12.23
CA ILE A 7 -12.33 17.40 11.37
C ILE A 7 -10.79 17.32 11.49
N ILE A 8 -10.24 17.74 12.63
CA ILE A 8 -8.86 17.39 13.01
C ILE A 8 -8.95 16.64 14.33
N SER A 9 -9.77 15.59 14.35
CA SER A 9 -9.63 14.56 15.36
C SER A 9 -8.22 14.04 15.22
N THR A 10 -7.40 14.26 16.23
CA THR A 10 -6.12 13.58 16.45
C THR A 10 -6.41 12.10 16.53
N HIS A 11 -6.63 11.46 15.38
CA HIS A 11 -6.72 10.02 15.26
C HIS A 11 -5.36 9.50 15.72
N ASN A 12 -5.31 9.04 16.97
CA ASN A 12 -4.22 8.22 17.46
C ASN A 12 -4.20 7.04 16.50
N VAL A 13 -3.29 7.07 15.54
CA VAL A 13 -3.11 5.98 14.58
C VAL A 13 -2.83 4.73 15.40
N THR A 14 -3.78 3.81 15.42
CA THR A 14 -3.66 2.58 16.18
C THR A 14 -2.93 1.52 15.36
N ALA A 15 -2.44 0.48 16.04
CA ALA A 15 -1.89 -0.69 15.34
C ALA A 15 -2.94 -1.35 14.42
N GLN A 16 -4.23 -1.19 14.72
CA GLN A 16 -5.34 -1.69 13.91
C GLN A 16 -5.51 -0.89 12.61
N ASP A 17 -5.45 0.44 12.69
CA ASP A 17 -5.53 1.32 11.52
C ASP A 17 -4.37 1.05 10.56
N LEU A 18 -3.16 0.87 11.08
CA LEU A 18 -2.01 0.47 10.26
C LEU A 18 -2.19 -0.93 9.67
N ALA A 19 -2.82 -1.88 10.38
CA ALA A 19 -3.09 -3.22 9.85
C ALA A 19 -4.00 -3.16 8.62
N GLU A 20 -5.04 -2.33 8.67
CA GLU A 20 -5.98 -2.13 7.57
C GLU A 20 -5.28 -1.50 6.36
N VAL A 21 -4.51 -0.44 6.57
CA VAL A 21 -3.74 0.21 5.51
C VAL A 21 -2.71 -0.73 4.89
N ILE A 22 -2.01 -1.55 5.69
CA ILE A 22 -1.08 -2.58 5.21
C ILE A 22 -1.83 -3.57 4.32
N ALA A 23 -2.98 -4.09 4.76
CA ALA A 23 -3.77 -5.04 3.99
C ALA A 23 -4.26 -4.44 2.66
N GLU A 24 -4.68 -3.18 2.66
CA GLU A 24 -5.08 -2.48 1.44
C GLU A 24 -3.92 -2.30 0.45
N LEU A 25 -2.73 -1.91 0.94
CA LEU A 25 -1.54 -1.77 0.11
C LEU A 25 -1.08 -3.11 -0.47
N GLU A 26 -1.17 -4.20 0.30
CA GLU A 26 -0.87 -5.56 -0.19
C GLU A 26 -1.82 -5.97 -1.31
N GLN A 27 -3.13 -5.77 -1.12
CA GLN A 27 -4.12 -6.04 -2.16
C GLN A 27 -3.90 -5.19 -3.41
N TYR A 28 -3.53 -3.91 -3.23
CA TYR A 28 -3.20 -3.04 -4.34
C TYR A 28 -1.99 -3.55 -5.12
N ARG A 29 -0.92 -3.97 -4.42
CA ARG A 29 0.28 -4.57 -5.02
C ARG A 29 -0.06 -5.81 -5.85
N GLU A 30 -0.85 -6.73 -5.30
CA GLU A 30 -1.26 -7.94 -6.01
C GLU A 30 -2.09 -7.62 -7.26
N ARG A 31 -3.03 -6.68 -7.13
CA ARG A 31 -3.85 -6.23 -8.25
C ARG A 31 -2.98 -5.62 -9.35
N LEU A 32 -2.01 -4.79 -9.00
CA LEU A 32 -1.10 -4.15 -9.94
C LEU A 32 -0.27 -5.18 -10.73
N VAL A 33 0.27 -6.20 -10.05
CA VAL A 33 0.99 -7.31 -10.70
C VAL A 33 0.06 -8.11 -11.62
N LYS A 34 -1.16 -8.38 -11.18
CA LYS A 34 -2.17 -9.12 -11.96
C LYS A 34 -2.57 -8.33 -13.21
N GLU A 35 -2.94 -7.07 -13.05
CA GLU A 35 -3.32 -6.17 -14.16
C GLU A 35 -2.18 -6.05 -15.17
N THR A 36 -0.94 -5.89 -14.70
CA THR A 36 0.22 -5.80 -15.58
C THR A 36 0.49 -7.13 -16.29
N THR A 37 0.28 -8.27 -15.62
CA THR A 37 0.38 -9.59 -16.26
C THR A 37 -0.71 -9.80 -17.32
N GLU A 38 -1.94 -9.37 -17.05
CA GLU A 38 -3.04 -9.40 -18.00
C GLU A 38 -2.82 -8.46 -19.18
N ALA A 39 -2.33 -7.25 -18.93
CA ALA A 39 -1.96 -6.26 -19.94
C ALA A 39 -0.85 -6.80 -20.85
N ALA A 40 0.19 -7.40 -20.28
CA ALA A 40 1.25 -8.05 -21.04
C ALA A 40 0.70 -9.16 -21.96
N LYS A 41 -0.21 -9.99 -21.44
CA LYS A 41 -0.88 -11.04 -22.21
C LYS A 41 -1.72 -10.47 -23.35
N ARG A 42 -2.50 -9.41 -23.10
CA ARG A 42 -3.35 -8.75 -24.11
C ARG A 42 -2.52 -8.07 -25.21
N ALA A 43 -1.46 -7.37 -24.82
CA ALA A 43 -0.55 -6.67 -25.72
C ALA A 43 0.42 -7.61 -26.45
N LYS A 44 0.44 -8.91 -26.11
CA LYS A 44 1.39 -9.92 -26.64
C LYS A 44 2.86 -9.52 -26.44
N VAL A 45 3.14 -8.70 -25.43
CA VAL A 45 4.49 -8.29 -25.05
C VAL A 45 5.05 -9.24 -24.00
N MET A 46 6.38 -9.32 -23.93
CA MET A 46 7.02 -10.11 -22.88
C MET A 46 6.71 -9.52 -21.51
N ARG A 47 6.19 -10.35 -20.60
CA ARG A 47 5.90 -10.00 -19.21
C ARG A 47 7.07 -9.30 -18.54
N ILE A 48 8.30 -9.76 -18.80
CA ILE A 48 9.54 -9.20 -18.24
C ILE A 48 9.68 -7.71 -18.53
N SER A 49 9.33 -7.26 -19.75
CA SER A 49 9.45 -5.84 -20.11
C SER A 49 8.46 -4.95 -19.37
N LEU A 50 7.25 -5.45 -19.12
CA LEU A 50 6.21 -4.69 -18.41
C LEU A 50 6.45 -4.74 -16.90
N MET A 51 6.92 -5.87 -16.38
CA MET A 51 7.35 -6.02 -14.99
C MET A 51 8.53 -5.10 -14.66
N ALA A 52 9.51 -4.93 -15.56
CA ALA A 52 10.64 -4.02 -15.34
C ALA A 52 10.20 -2.55 -15.20
N GLN A 53 9.10 -2.16 -15.86
CA GLN A 53 8.52 -0.82 -15.70
C GLN A 53 7.74 -0.70 -14.38
N LEU A 54 7.15 -1.81 -13.91
CA LEU A 54 6.37 -1.88 -12.68
C LEU A 54 7.24 -2.04 -11.41
N GLU A 55 8.40 -2.67 -11.56
CA GLU A 55 9.37 -2.95 -10.49
C GLU A 55 9.68 -1.74 -9.58
N PRO A 56 9.95 -0.52 -10.09
CA PRO A 56 10.18 0.64 -9.22
C PRO A 56 8.95 1.02 -8.39
N GLU A 57 7.73 0.81 -8.90
CA GLU A 57 6.50 1.10 -8.17
C GLU A 57 6.22 0.03 -7.11
N LEU A 58 6.41 -1.25 -7.45
CA LEU A 58 6.35 -2.35 -6.49
C LEU A 58 7.38 -2.16 -5.37
N THR A 59 8.59 -1.71 -5.70
CA THR A 59 9.64 -1.45 -4.70
C THR A 59 9.23 -0.34 -3.73
N LYS A 60 8.58 0.72 -4.21
CA LYS A 60 8.04 1.79 -3.34
C LYS A 60 6.95 1.26 -2.43
N ILE A 61 6.03 0.44 -2.95
CA ILE A 61 4.97 -0.19 -2.16
C ILE A 61 5.58 -1.12 -1.11
N ASP A 62 6.57 -1.93 -1.47
CA ASP A 62 7.25 -2.85 -0.55
C ASP A 62 7.99 -2.09 0.56
N PHE A 63 8.64 -0.97 0.22
CA PHE A 63 9.26 -0.09 1.22
C PHE A 63 8.22 0.53 2.15
N ALA A 64 7.11 1.05 1.61
CA ALA A 64 6.03 1.62 2.41
C ALA A 64 5.41 0.57 3.34
N LEU A 65 5.18 -0.66 2.86
CA LEU A 65 4.67 -1.77 3.66
C LEU A 65 5.62 -2.11 4.81
N GLN A 66 6.93 -2.11 4.56
CA GLN A 66 7.93 -2.35 5.60
C GLN A 66 7.92 -1.24 6.66
N GLU A 67 7.85 0.02 6.25
CA GLU A 67 7.76 1.16 7.17
C GLU A 67 6.48 1.12 8.02
N LEU A 68 5.33 0.83 7.39
CA LEU A 68 4.06 0.70 8.10
C LEU A 68 4.08 -0.45 9.10
N ARG A 69 4.67 -1.60 8.73
CA ARG A 69 4.86 -2.73 9.65
C ARG A 69 5.80 -2.39 10.80
N ASN A 70 6.88 -1.64 10.55
CA ASN A 70 7.76 -1.16 11.61
C ASN A 70 7.02 -0.23 12.58
N GLN A 71 6.22 0.71 12.04
CA GLN A 71 5.39 1.60 12.85
C GLN A 71 4.36 0.82 13.67
N GLN A 72 3.69 -0.16 13.07
CA GLN A 72 2.75 -1.04 13.75
C GLN A 72 3.42 -1.82 14.89
N ALA A 73 4.60 -2.41 14.63
CA ALA A 73 5.36 -3.12 15.65
C ALA A 73 5.76 -2.20 16.81
N ASN A 74 6.21 -0.98 16.51
CA ASN A 74 6.54 0.02 17.53
C ASN A 74 5.32 0.39 18.38
N LEU A 75 4.14 0.54 17.78
CA LEU A 75 2.89 0.81 18.50
C LEU A 75 2.46 -0.38 19.37
N MET A 76 2.67 -1.62 18.90
CA MET A 76 2.36 -2.83 19.68
C MET A 76 3.34 -3.08 20.84
N VAL A 77 4.60 -2.65 20.73
CA VAL A 77 5.62 -2.81 21.78
C VAL A 77 5.54 -1.69 22.82
N SER A 78 5.06 -0.50 22.42
CA SER A 78 4.99 0.68 23.30
C SER A 78 3.68 0.79 24.10
N ASN A 79 2.79 -0.21 23.99
CA ASN A 79 1.47 -0.26 24.64
C ASN A 79 1.36 -1.53 25.49
#